data_AF-J0EN79-F1
#
_entry.id   AF-J0EN79-F1
#
_cell.length_a   1.000
_cell.length_b   1.000
_cell.length_c   1.000
_cell.angle_alpha   90.00
_cell.angle_beta   90.00
_cell.angle_gamma   90.00
#
_symmetry.space_group_name_H-M   'P 1'
#
loop_
_entity.id
_entity.type
_entity.pdbx_description
1 polymer ?
#
loop_
_entity_poly.entity_id
_entity_poly.type
_entity_poly.pdbx_seq_one_letter_code
_entity_poly.pdbx_strand_id
1 'polypeptide(L)'
;MNDLTSAELNPLSSDLELESKRAKLNLVYDGFVKKFGYLNENKNRKDIKQDLYGAKVLGLEKDFEKEITPRSAKMQNIEPRQAQAKKAQIFFERTLNPKKELIITNAKEALIASINQKGGLDLHFIRDHFKTQSLETTIKELLEQKLIYKDHKDNGDYILANDYLSGNVKRKLKEVKEAINQGVEDLEANLKDLELIIPKDLKATEIMANINSPTHPVFRRVFNGIER
;
A
#
# COMPACT_ATOMS: atom_id res chain seq x y z
N MET A 1 28.24 3.84 -1.49
CA MET A 1 26.78 3.92 -1.66
C MET A 1 26.12 2.58 -1.33
N ASN A 2 26.46 1.49 -2.02
CA ASN A 2 25.87 0.17 -1.78
C ASN A 2 25.95 -0.28 -0.32
N ASP A 3 27.10 -0.08 0.34
CA ASP A 3 27.25 -0.42 1.77
C ASP A 3 26.26 0.30 2.68
N LEU A 4 25.96 1.57 2.38
CA LEU A 4 24.97 2.35 3.13
C LEU A 4 23.57 1.83 2.83
N THR A 5 23.23 1.59 1.56
CA THR A 5 21.95 1.03 1.14
C THR A 5 21.68 -0.33 1.80
N SER A 6 22.67 -1.22 1.84
CA SER A 6 22.57 -2.52 2.53
C SER A 6 22.35 -2.35 4.03
N ALA A 7 23.03 -1.40 4.66
CA ALA A 7 22.81 -1.09 6.07
C ALA A 7 21.42 -0.48 6.33
N GLU A 8 20.92 0.39 5.45
CA GLU A 8 19.56 0.95 5.58
C GLU A 8 18.47 -0.13 5.47
N LEU A 9 18.71 -1.22 4.73
CA LEU A 9 17.77 -2.33 4.62
C LEU A 9 17.83 -3.34 5.77
N ASN A 10 18.92 -3.35 6.54
CA ASN A 10 19.11 -4.30 7.63
C ASN A 10 18.49 -3.78 8.94
N PRO A 11 17.54 -4.51 9.56
CA PRO A 11 16.93 -4.11 10.83
C PRO A 11 17.90 -4.05 12.01
N LEU A 12 19.01 -4.79 11.95
CA LEU A 12 20.02 -4.86 13.02
C LEU A 12 21.08 -3.75 12.93
N SER A 13 21.08 -2.95 11.87
CA SER A 13 22.03 -1.85 11.72
C SER A 13 21.79 -0.80 12.81
N SER A 14 22.85 -0.51 13.57
CA SER A 14 22.84 0.56 14.57
C SER A 14 22.89 1.95 13.92
N ASP A 15 22.37 2.96 14.61
CA ASP A 15 22.42 4.35 14.14
C ASP A 15 23.86 4.84 13.95
N LEU A 16 24.78 4.41 14.82
CA LEU A 16 26.20 4.76 14.73
C LEU A 16 26.85 4.17 13.47
N GLU A 17 26.49 2.94 13.09
CA GLU A 17 26.98 2.33 11.85
C GLU A 17 26.46 3.09 10.62
N LEU A 18 25.17 3.43 10.60
CA LEU A 18 24.55 4.18 9.52
C LEU A 18 25.21 5.56 9.37
N GLU A 19 25.42 6.27 10.47
CA GLU A 19 26.05 7.59 10.46
C GLU A 19 27.51 7.52 9.99
N SER A 20 28.26 6.50 10.40
CA SER A 20 29.63 6.28 9.90
C SER A 20 29.67 6.07 8.38
N LYS A 21 28.75 5.27 7.84
CA LYS A 21 28.65 5.02 6.38
C LYS A 21 28.17 6.26 5.63
N ARG A 22 27.26 7.05 6.22
CA ARG A 22 26.78 8.32 5.68
C ARG A 22 27.88 9.38 5.66
N ALA A 23 28.71 9.47 6.70
CA ALA A 23 29.87 10.35 6.75
C ALA A 23 30.87 10.01 5.63
N LYS A 24 31.14 8.71 5.41
CA LYS A 24 31.98 8.26 4.29
C LYS A 24 31.38 8.63 2.94
N LEU A 25 30.07 8.46 2.75
CA LEU A 25 29.38 8.85 1.51
C LEU A 25 29.47 10.36 1.26
N ASN A 26 29.23 11.17 2.30
CA ASN A 26 29.37 12.64 2.25
C ASN A 26 30.79 13.04 1.84
N LEU A 27 31.81 12.48 2.49
CA LEU A 27 33.21 12.80 2.20
C LEU A 27 33.60 12.50 0.74
N VAL A 28 33.19 11.33 0.23
CA VAL A 28 33.47 10.95 -1.16
C VAL A 28 32.74 11.88 -2.15
N TYR A 29 31.48 12.20 -1.87
CA TYR A 29 30.68 13.11 -2.70
C TYR A 29 31.27 14.52 -2.71
N ASP A 30 31.57 15.09 -1.54
CA ASP A 30 32.10 16.46 -1.43
C ASP A 30 33.47 16.58 -2.11
N GLY A 31 34.31 15.54 -1.99
CA GLY A 31 35.57 15.44 -2.71
C GLY A 31 35.39 15.39 -4.23
N PHE A 32 34.39 14.65 -4.72
CA PHE A 32 34.05 14.60 -6.14
C PHE A 32 33.58 15.97 -6.64
N VAL A 33 32.60 16.59 -5.98
CA VAL A 33 32.03 17.88 -6.40
C VAL A 33 33.09 18.97 -6.42
N LYS A 34 33.99 18.99 -5.43
CA LYS A 34 35.10 19.96 -5.39
C LYS A 34 36.04 19.83 -6.59
N LYS A 35 36.27 18.63 -7.10
CA LYS A 35 37.23 18.37 -8.19
C LYS A 35 36.59 18.41 -9.58
N PHE A 36 35.35 17.94 -9.70
CA PHE A 36 34.70 17.69 -11.00
C PHE A 36 33.38 18.44 -11.19
N GLY A 37 32.88 19.17 -10.19
CA GLY A 37 31.53 19.74 -10.21
C GLY A 37 30.44 18.70 -9.92
N TYR A 38 29.18 19.06 -10.13
CA TYR A 38 28.05 18.20 -9.77
C TYR A 38 27.94 16.97 -10.68
N LEU A 39 27.44 15.86 -10.14
CA LEU A 39 27.25 14.57 -10.84
C LEU A 39 26.34 14.72 -12.07
N ASN A 40 25.28 15.54 -11.96
CA ASN A 40 24.32 15.76 -13.04
C ASN A 40 24.76 16.81 -14.07
N GLU A 41 25.93 17.43 -13.93
CA GLU A 41 26.49 18.26 -14.99
C GLU A 41 26.72 17.44 -16.26
N ASN A 42 26.46 18.04 -17.44
CA ASN A 42 26.55 17.36 -18.72
C ASN A 42 27.89 16.62 -18.95
N LYS A 43 29.00 17.19 -18.46
CA LYS A 43 30.34 16.62 -18.59
C LYS A 43 30.53 15.33 -17.77
N ASN A 44 29.92 15.24 -16.59
CA ASN A 44 30.02 14.08 -15.70
C ASN A 44 28.92 13.06 -16.01
N ARG A 45 27.69 13.54 -16.23
CA ARG A 45 26.49 12.71 -16.43
C ARG A 45 26.60 11.74 -17.59
N LYS A 46 27.26 12.15 -18.69
CA LYS A 46 27.43 11.31 -19.87
C LYS A 46 28.19 10.01 -19.54
N ASP A 47 29.27 10.14 -18.77
CA ASP A 47 30.15 9.01 -18.44
C ASP A 47 29.54 8.18 -17.31
N ILE A 48 29.00 8.84 -16.28
CA ILE A 48 28.33 8.16 -15.16
C ILE A 48 27.17 7.30 -15.65
N LYS A 49 26.38 7.77 -16.64
CA LYS A 49 25.24 7.02 -17.16
C LYS A 49 25.63 5.71 -17.88
N GLN A 50 26.87 5.57 -18.33
CA GLN A 50 27.36 4.33 -18.95
C GLN A 50 27.67 3.24 -17.92
N ASP A 51 27.84 3.60 -16.65
CA ASP A 51 28.06 2.65 -15.56
C ASP A 51 26.77 1.89 -15.23
N LEU A 52 26.89 0.60 -14.91
CA LEU A 52 25.81 -0.25 -14.40
C LEU A 52 25.05 0.38 -13.22
N TYR A 53 25.77 1.07 -12.32
CA TYR A 53 25.18 1.75 -11.17
C TYR A 53 25.02 3.27 -11.38
N GLY A 54 25.24 3.76 -12.59
CA GLY A 54 25.23 5.18 -12.94
C GLY A 54 23.96 5.91 -12.53
N ALA A 55 22.79 5.31 -12.79
CA ALA A 55 21.51 5.90 -12.43
C ALA A 55 21.37 6.13 -10.90
N LYS A 56 21.90 5.22 -10.08
CA LYS A 56 21.89 5.36 -8.62
C LYS A 56 22.80 6.51 -8.19
N VAL A 57 23.99 6.60 -8.77
CA VAL A 57 24.94 7.69 -8.49
C VAL A 57 24.34 9.04 -8.85
N LEU A 58 23.73 9.18 -10.03
CA LEU A 58 23.06 10.43 -10.43
C LEU A 58 21.90 10.81 -9.50
N GLY A 59 21.23 9.82 -8.91
CA GLY A 59 20.17 10.02 -7.91
C GLY A 59 20.64 10.54 -6.55
N LEU A 60 21.95 10.71 -6.34
CA LEU A 60 22.51 11.37 -5.15
C LEU A 60 22.29 12.88 -5.14
N GLU A 61 21.89 13.46 -6.27
CA GLU A 61 21.57 14.87 -6.40
C GLU A 61 20.10 15.08 -6.76
N LYS A 62 19.49 16.10 -6.16
CA LYS A 62 18.14 16.57 -6.43
C LYS A 62 18.21 18.03 -6.90
N ASP A 63 17.19 18.45 -7.66
CA ASP A 63 17.02 19.83 -8.10
C ASP A 63 18.28 20.40 -8.80
N PHE A 64 18.92 19.62 -9.66
CA PHE A 64 20.10 20.10 -10.39
C PHE A 64 19.71 21.24 -11.33
N GLU A 65 20.30 22.40 -11.10
CA GLU A 65 20.19 23.57 -11.96
C GLU A 65 21.51 23.80 -12.69
N LYS A 66 21.43 23.86 -14.02
CA LYS A 66 22.59 24.10 -14.85
C LYS A 66 23.05 25.56 -14.72
N GLU A 67 24.37 25.73 -14.79
CA GLU A 67 25.01 27.06 -14.92
C GLU A 67 24.41 27.85 -16.07
N ILE A 68 24.14 29.13 -15.80
CA ILE A 68 23.75 30.12 -16.80
C ILE A 68 24.90 31.11 -16.92
N THR A 69 25.66 30.96 -18.01
CA THR A 69 26.77 31.86 -18.31
C THR A 69 26.26 33.28 -18.58
N PRO A 70 27.05 34.34 -18.29
CA PRO A 70 26.64 35.73 -18.55
C PRO A 70 26.15 35.99 -19.98
N ARG A 71 26.75 35.29 -20.96
CA ARG A 71 26.33 35.34 -22.37
C ARG A 71 24.92 34.79 -22.57
N SER A 72 24.62 33.62 -22.00
CA SER A 72 23.29 33.01 -22.07
C SER A 72 22.25 33.82 -21.29
N ALA A 73 22.65 34.35 -20.13
CA ALA A 73 21.80 35.17 -19.28
C ALA A 73 21.31 36.43 -20.01
N LYS A 74 22.24 37.13 -20.69
CA LYS A 74 21.92 38.31 -21.52
C LYS A 74 20.99 37.99 -22.69
N MET A 75 21.10 36.82 -23.30
CA MET A 75 20.21 36.41 -24.40
C MET A 75 18.79 36.09 -23.92
N GLN A 76 18.65 35.66 -22.66
CA GLN A 76 17.37 35.24 -22.08
C GLN A 76 16.78 36.29 -21.12
N ASN A 77 17.43 37.46 -20.96
CA ASN A 77 17.08 38.50 -20.00
C ASN A 77 16.91 37.97 -18.56
N ILE A 78 17.81 37.09 -18.14
CA ILE A 78 17.86 36.52 -16.79
C ILE A 78 19.24 36.76 -16.17
N GLU A 79 19.31 36.69 -14.84
CA GLU A 79 20.57 36.80 -14.11
C GLU A 79 21.46 35.56 -14.32
N PRO A 80 22.80 35.72 -14.43
CA PRO A 80 23.70 34.59 -14.46
C PRO A 80 23.66 33.85 -13.12
N ARG A 81 23.70 32.53 -13.17
CA ARG A 81 23.74 31.67 -11.98
C ARG A 81 24.78 30.58 -12.15
N GLN A 82 25.44 30.24 -11.06
CA GLN A 82 26.31 29.06 -11.00
C GLN A 82 25.48 27.78 -11.06
N ALA A 83 26.11 26.68 -11.47
CA ALA A 83 25.47 25.37 -11.33
C ALA A 83 25.21 25.10 -9.84
N GLN A 84 24.08 24.50 -9.51
CA GLN A 84 23.76 24.09 -8.15
C GLN A 84 22.98 22.78 -8.14
N ALA A 85 23.18 21.99 -7.08
CA ALA A 85 22.41 20.78 -6.81
C ALA A 85 22.23 20.61 -5.30
N LYS A 86 21.14 19.97 -4.88
CA LYS A 86 20.93 19.57 -3.50
C LYS A 86 21.33 18.12 -3.29
N LYS A 87 21.97 17.81 -2.17
CA LYS A 87 22.21 16.42 -1.76
C LYS A 87 20.87 15.69 -1.58
N ALA A 88 20.82 14.44 -2.00
CA ALA A 88 19.68 13.56 -1.74
C ALA A 88 19.51 13.26 -0.24
N GLN A 89 18.33 12.78 0.13
CA GLN A 89 17.93 12.56 1.53
C GLN A 89 18.80 11.51 2.24
N ILE A 90 19.37 10.56 1.49
CA ILE A 90 20.27 9.50 2.00
C ILE A 90 21.55 10.05 2.68
N PHE A 91 21.91 11.30 2.39
CA PHE A 91 23.05 11.98 3.02
C PHE A 91 22.75 12.49 4.43
N PHE A 92 21.50 12.46 4.87
CA PHE A 92 21.06 13.08 6.13
C PHE A 92 20.31 12.12 7.03
N GLU A 93 19.46 11.26 6.46
CA GLU A 93 18.61 10.36 7.25
C GLU A 93 18.42 9.02 6.55
N ARG A 94 17.83 8.06 7.27
CA ARG A 94 17.58 6.72 6.75
C ARG A 94 16.45 6.80 5.72
N THR A 95 16.76 6.53 4.45
CA THR A 95 15.76 6.61 3.36
C THR A 95 15.06 5.31 3.06
N LEU A 96 15.72 4.18 3.34
CA LEU A 96 15.14 2.86 3.22
C LEU A 96 14.84 2.31 4.61
N ASN A 97 13.58 1.92 4.82
CA ASN A 97 13.18 1.26 6.05
C ASN A 97 13.43 -0.25 5.93
N PRO A 98 13.99 -0.87 6.99
CA PRO A 98 14.11 -2.32 7.01
C PRO A 98 12.71 -2.92 7.00
N LYS A 99 12.56 -4.06 6.31
CA LYS A 99 11.33 -4.84 6.43
C LYS A 99 11.23 -5.28 7.89
N LYS A 100 10.28 -4.72 8.64
CA LYS A 100 9.97 -5.22 9.97
C LYS A 100 9.51 -6.66 9.82
N GLU A 101 10.16 -7.58 10.52
CA GLU A 101 9.61 -8.91 10.69
C GLU A 101 8.22 -8.74 11.32
N LEU A 102 7.22 -9.36 10.69
CA LEU A 102 5.86 -9.35 11.20
C LEU A 102 5.86 -10.29 12.42
N ILE A 103 6.01 -9.71 13.61
CA ILE A 103 5.78 -10.43 14.85
C ILE A 103 4.26 -10.54 14.99
N ILE A 104 3.73 -11.74 14.79
CA ILE A 104 2.30 -12.02 14.90
C ILE A 104 2.05 -12.58 16.29
N THR A 105 1.36 -11.80 17.12
CA THR A 105 1.07 -12.17 18.51
C THR A 105 -0.35 -12.70 18.72
N ASN A 106 -1.28 -12.34 17.81
CA ASN A 106 -2.69 -12.67 17.92
C ASN A 106 -3.33 -12.94 16.55
N ALA A 107 -4.53 -13.54 16.55
CA ALA A 107 -5.27 -13.89 15.34
C ALA A 107 -5.55 -12.68 14.43
N LYS A 108 -5.89 -11.52 15.00
CA LYS A 108 -6.17 -10.30 14.25
C LYS A 108 -4.93 -9.79 13.51
N GLU A 109 -3.77 -9.82 14.16
CA GLU A 109 -2.48 -9.50 13.52
C GLU A 109 -2.15 -10.49 12.42
N ALA A 110 -2.46 -11.77 12.59
CA ALA A 110 -2.28 -12.78 11.56
C ALA A 110 -3.14 -12.48 10.32
N LEU A 111 -4.39 -12.08 10.53
CA LEU A 111 -5.30 -11.65 9.47
C LEU A 111 -4.77 -10.41 8.74
N ILE A 112 -4.34 -9.38 9.47
CA ILE A 112 -3.77 -8.16 8.89
C ILE A 112 -2.50 -8.49 8.08
N ALA A 113 -1.64 -9.36 8.61
CA ALA A 113 -0.44 -9.83 7.92
C ALA A 113 -0.80 -10.55 6.61
N SER A 114 -1.83 -11.40 6.63
CA SER A 114 -2.34 -12.06 5.42
C SER A 114 -2.81 -11.05 4.38
N ILE A 115 -3.64 -10.08 4.77
CA ILE A 115 -4.16 -9.06 3.86
C ILE A 115 -3.01 -8.25 3.25
N ASN A 116 -2.04 -7.83 4.07
CA ASN A 116 -0.91 -7.01 3.61
C ASN A 116 0.04 -7.77 2.66
N GLN A 117 0.24 -9.08 2.88
CA GLN A 117 1.23 -9.86 2.13
C GLN A 117 0.63 -10.64 0.95
N LYS A 118 -0.65 -11.03 1.04
CA LYS A 118 -1.37 -11.86 0.06
C LYS A 118 -2.49 -11.12 -0.65
N GLY A 119 -2.90 -9.95 -0.15
CA GLY A 119 -4.00 -9.17 -0.71
C GLY A 119 -5.39 -9.65 -0.28
N GLY A 120 -5.49 -10.57 0.68
CA GLY A 120 -6.76 -11.12 1.16
C GLY A 120 -6.60 -12.08 2.34
N LEU A 121 -7.69 -12.76 2.71
CA LEU A 121 -7.66 -13.86 3.68
C LEU A 121 -7.01 -15.09 3.05
N ASP A 122 -5.86 -15.50 3.57
CA ASP A 122 -5.12 -16.69 3.15
C ASP A 122 -4.82 -17.53 4.40
N LEU A 123 -5.58 -18.62 4.56
CA LEU A 123 -5.48 -19.52 5.71
C LEU A 123 -4.14 -20.28 5.75
N HIS A 124 -3.54 -20.54 4.58
CA HIS A 124 -2.23 -21.19 4.51
C HIS A 124 -1.16 -20.24 5.03
N PHE A 125 -1.21 -18.97 4.62
CA PHE A 125 -0.31 -17.95 5.13
C PHE A 125 -0.42 -17.80 6.65
N ILE A 126 -1.65 -17.71 7.18
CA ILE A 126 -1.90 -17.59 8.62
C ILE A 126 -1.34 -18.79 9.37
N ARG A 127 -1.62 -20.02 8.92
CA ARG A 127 -1.08 -21.25 9.50
C ARG A 127 0.44 -21.27 9.54
N ASP A 128 1.09 -20.85 8.46
CA ASP A 128 2.54 -20.94 8.32
C ASP A 128 3.28 -19.89 9.16
N HIS A 129 2.67 -18.72 9.41
CA HIS A 129 3.29 -17.59 10.11
C HIS A 129 2.82 -17.39 11.55
N PHE A 130 1.65 -17.89 11.93
CA PHE A 130 1.12 -17.80 13.29
C PHE A 130 1.09 -19.17 13.96
N LYS A 131 2.24 -19.58 14.50
CA LYS A 131 2.45 -20.90 15.10
C LYS A 131 2.09 -20.98 16.59
N THR A 132 1.68 -19.87 17.19
CA THR A 132 1.35 -19.79 18.62
C THR A 132 0.12 -20.62 18.98
N GLN A 133 -0.81 -20.82 18.03
CA GLN A 133 -2.01 -21.64 18.21
C GLN A 133 -2.42 -22.34 16.92
N SER A 134 -3.42 -23.22 17.02
CA SER A 134 -3.95 -23.94 15.86
C SER A 134 -4.71 -23.01 14.89
N LEU A 135 -4.79 -23.41 13.62
CA LEU A 135 -5.58 -22.70 12.63
C LEU A 135 -7.07 -22.67 13.00
N GLU A 136 -7.61 -23.76 13.54
CA GLU A 136 -9.00 -23.86 13.97
C GLU A 136 -9.33 -22.86 15.09
N THR A 137 -8.45 -22.75 16.10
CA THR A 137 -8.59 -21.77 17.18
C THR A 137 -8.54 -20.35 16.63
N THR A 138 -7.63 -20.09 15.70
CA THR A 138 -7.49 -18.78 15.05
C THR A 138 -8.74 -18.41 14.27
N ILE A 139 -9.28 -19.33 13.47
CA ILE A 139 -10.53 -19.13 12.72
C ILE A 139 -11.69 -18.85 13.67
N LYS A 140 -11.81 -19.62 14.76
CA LYS A 140 -12.85 -19.41 15.77
C LYS A 140 -12.78 -18.01 16.38
N GLU A 141 -11.59 -17.55 16.76
CA GLU A 141 -11.38 -16.20 17.28
C GLU A 141 -11.74 -15.12 16.25
N LEU A 142 -11.38 -15.32 14.98
CA LEU A 142 -11.70 -14.37 13.91
C LEU A 142 -13.20 -14.30 13.62
N LEU A 143 -13.92 -15.43 13.70
CA LEU A 143 -15.38 -15.49 13.60
C LEU A 143 -16.06 -14.80 14.80
N GLU A 144 -15.60 -15.06 16.02
CA GLU A 144 -16.12 -14.43 17.25
C GLU A 144 -15.92 -12.91 17.22
N GLN A 145 -14.79 -12.44 16.69
CA GLN A 145 -14.49 -11.02 16.51
C GLN A 145 -15.19 -10.40 15.29
N LYS A 146 -15.95 -11.18 14.50
CA LYS A 146 -16.63 -10.75 13.28
C LYS A 146 -15.68 -10.13 12.24
N LEU A 147 -14.46 -10.65 12.16
CA LEU A 147 -13.47 -10.21 11.16
C LEU A 147 -13.57 -11.02 9.87
N ILE A 148 -14.07 -12.26 9.97
CA ILE A 148 -14.36 -13.16 8.86
C ILE A 148 -15.74 -13.78 9.05
N TYR A 149 -16.31 -14.32 7.98
CA TYR A 149 -17.53 -15.12 7.97
C TYR A 149 -17.32 -16.39 7.16
N LYS A 150 -18.07 -17.44 7.47
CA LYS A 150 -18.15 -18.65 6.63
C LYS A 150 -18.90 -18.31 5.35
N ASP A 151 -18.34 -18.63 4.19
CA ASP A 151 -18.98 -18.39 2.90
C ASP A 151 -20.10 -19.41 2.70
N HIS A 152 -21.33 -18.91 2.51
CA HIS A 152 -22.51 -19.72 2.23
C HIS A 152 -22.52 -20.29 0.80
N LYS A 153 -21.61 -19.86 -0.08
CA LYS A 153 -21.49 -20.35 -1.47
C LYS A 153 -20.46 -21.43 -1.65
N ASP A 154 -19.36 -21.35 -0.90
CA ASP A 154 -18.18 -22.20 -1.12
C ASP A 154 -17.95 -23.17 0.03
N ASN A 155 -19.01 -23.91 0.38
CA ASN A 155 -19.01 -25.14 1.18
C ASN A 155 -18.03 -25.20 2.38
N GLY A 156 -17.80 -24.07 3.07
CA GLY A 156 -16.91 -23.99 4.24
C GLY A 156 -15.65 -23.14 4.10
N ASP A 157 -15.40 -22.45 2.98
CA ASP A 157 -14.34 -21.43 2.94
C ASP A 157 -14.73 -20.17 3.72
N TYR A 158 -13.76 -19.32 4.02
CA TYR A 158 -13.95 -18.10 4.81
C TYR A 158 -13.74 -16.86 3.96
N ILE A 159 -14.49 -15.82 4.27
CA ILE A 159 -14.46 -14.53 3.58
C ILE A 159 -14.37 -13.39 4.58
N LEU A 160 -13.68 -12.30 4.21
CA LEU A 160 -13.55 -11.12 5.05
C LEU A 160 -14.91 -10.48 5.32
N ALA A 161 -15.09 -9.94 6.53
CA ALA A 161 -16.31 -9.25 6.93
C ALA A 161 -16.71 -8.11 5.97
N ASN A 162 -15.73 -7.33 5.50
CA ASN A 162 -15.98 -6.24 4.56
C ASN A 162 -16.55 -6.73 3.22
N ASP A 163 -16.11 -7.89 2.74
CA ASP A 163 -16.58 -8.46 1.48
C ASP A 163 -17.91 -9.20 1.67
N TYR A 164 -18.09 -9.84 2.83
CA TYR A 164 -19.31 -10.56 3.16
C TYR A 164 -20.50 -9.63 3.39
N LEU A 165 -20.32 -8.56 4.17
CA LEU A 165 -21.37 -7.62 4.55
C LEU A 165 -21.59 -6.48 3.54
N SER A 166 -20.96 -6.54 2.37
CA SER A 166 -21.13 -5.56 1.29
C SER A 166 -21.80 -6.15 0.05
N GLY A 167 -22.14 -5.28 -0.92
CA GLY A 167 -22.77 -5.68 -2.18
C GLY A 167 -24.26 -5.96 -2.03
N ASN A 168 -24.78 -6.97 -2.77
CA ASN A 168 -26.20 -7.31 -2.73
C ASN A 168 -26.55 -8.15 -1.49
N VAL A 169 -26.63 -7.47 -0.35
CA VAL A 169 -26.91 -8.07 0.97
C VAL A 169 -28.27 -8.77 1.00
N LYS A 170 -29.32 -8.22 0.37
CA LYS A 170 -30.64 -8.85 0.31
C LYS A 170 -30.60 -10.23 -0.36
N ARG A 171 -29.84 -10.35 -1.45
CA ARG A 171 -29.61 -11.64 -2.12
C ARG A 171 -28.84 -12.60 -1.21
N LYS A 172 -27.75 -12.15 -0.60
CA LYS A 172 -26.96 -12.97 0.34
C LYS A 172 -27.81 -13.47 1.51
N LEU A 173 -28.67 -12.63 2.08
CA LEU A 173 -29.59 -13.02 3.15
C LEU A 173 -30.53 -14.17 2.73
N LYS A 174 -31.09 -14.10 1.51
CA LYS A 174 -31.93 -15.17 0.96
C LYS A 174 -31.15 -16.47 0.78
N GLU A 175 -29.97 -16.39 0.18
CA GLU A 175 -29.08 -17.54 -0.04
C GLU A 175 -28.69 -18.21 1.31
N VAL A 176 -28.39 -17.42 2.35
CA VAL A 176 -28.08 -17.93 3.70
C VAL A 176 -29.28 -18.64 4.34
N LYS A 177 -30.50 -18.09 4.22
CA LYS A 177 -31.72 -18.75 4.72
C LYS A 177 -31.95 -20.10 4.04
N GLU A 178 -31.71 -20.16 2.73
CA GLU A 178 -31.82 -21.40 1.96
C GLU A 178 -30.74 -22.42 2.40
N ALA A 179 -29.50 -21.99 2.62
CA ALA A 179 -28.41 -22.86 3.09
C ALA A 179 -28.68 -23.45 4.49
N ILE A 180 -29.21 -22.64 5.42
CA ILE A 180 -29.62 -23.12 6.75
C ILE A 180 -30.73 -24.19 6.62
N ASN A 181 -31.73 -23.95 5.76
CA ASN A 181 -32.80 -24.93 5.51
C ASN A 181 -32.29 -26.23 4.87
N GLN A 182 -31.16 -26.18 4.15
CA GLN A 182 -30.49 -27.33 3.57
C GLN A 182 -29.57 -28.07 4.57
N GLY A 183 -29.46 -27.58 5.81
CA GLY A 183 -28.69 -28.20 6.88
C GLY A 183 -27.23 -27.74 6.97
N VAL A 184 -26.87 -26.60 6.38
CA VAL A 184 -25.53 -26.02 6.56
C VAL A 184 -25.45 -25.36 7.94
N GLU A 185 -24.61 -25.92 8.80
CA GLU A 185 -24.37 -25.44 10.17
C GLU A 185 -23.45 -24.19 10.20
N ASP A 186 -23.52 -23.44 11.31
CA ASP A 186 -22.72 -22.22 11.61
C ASP A 186 -23.04 -20.98 10.76
N LEU A 187 -24.28 -20.85 10.27
CA LEU A 187 -24.71 -19.69 9.46
C LEU A 187 -25.69 -18.76 10.20
N GLU A 188 -26.11 -19.10 11.41
CA GLU A 188 -27.05 -18.32 12.22
C GLU A 188 -26.49 -16.93 12.56
N ALA A 189 -25.18 -16.86 12.85
CA ALA A 189 -24.48 -15.59 13.10
C ALA A 189 -24.46 -14.71 11.85
N ASN A 190 -24.18 -15.29 10.68
CA ASN A 190 -24.19 -14.60 9.40
C ASN A 190 -25.58 -14.01 9.12
N LEU A 191 -26.63 -14.78 9.37
CA LEU A 191 -28.01 -14.36 9.15
C LEU A 191 -28.35 -13.10 9.95
N LYS A 192 -28.05 -13.13 11.25
CA LYS A 192 -28.31 -12.01 12.17
C LYS A 192 -27.60 -10.73 11.73
N ASP A 193 -26.35 -10.82 11.34
CA ASP A 193 -25.56 -9.65 10.94
C ASP A 193 -25.98 -9.09 9.58
N LEU A 194 -26.38 -9.96 8.64
CA LEU A 194 -26.95 -9.52 7.36
C LEU A 194 -28.30 -8.82 7.55
N GLU A 195 -29.14 -9.24 8.49
CA GLU A 195 -30.41 -8.56 8.78
C GLU A 195 -30.20 -7.16 9.39
N LEU A 196 -29.15 -6.99 10.20
CA LEU A 196 -28.83 -5.69 10.83
C LEU A 196 -28.33 -4.64 9.82
N ILE A 197 -27.71 -5.06 8.71
CA ILE A 197 -27.10 -4.13 7.76
C ILE A 197 -28.03 -3.70 6.62
N ILE A 198 -29.19 -4.36 6.46
CA ILE A 198 -30.16 -3.98 5.42
C ILE A 198 -30.85 -2.69 5.85
N PRO A 199 -30.69 -1.59 5.09
CA PRO A 199 -31.38 -0.34 5.38
C PRO A 199 -32.89 -0.52 5.15
N LYS A 200 -33.69 0.32 5.82
CA LYS A 200 -35.13 0.39 5.58
C LYS A 200 -35.41 0.69 4.11
N ASP A 201 -36.42 0.01 3.56
CA ASP A 201 -36.89 0.30 2.22
C ASP A 201 -37.46 1.72 2.16
N LEU A 202 -36.93 2.49 1.21
CA LEU A 202 -37.43 3.82 0.91
C LEU A 202 -38.63 3.71 -0.03
N LYS A 203 -39.67 4.50 0.25
CA LYS A 203 -40.80 4.65 -0.69
C LYS A 203 -40.35 5.44 -1.91
N ALA A 204 -41.04 5.26 -3.05
CA ALA A 204 -40.76 6.02 -4.27
C ALA A 204 -40.82 7.56 -4.04
N THR A 205 -41.69 8.01 -3.13
CA THR A 205 -41.83 9.42 -2.74
C THR A 205 -40.66 9.95 -1.92
N GLU A 206 -39.85 9.08 -1.33
CA GLU A 206 -38.69 9.42 -0.49
C GLU A 206 -37.38 9.42 -1.30
N ILE A 207 -37.41 9.00 -2.56
CA ILE A 207 -36.26 8.98 -3.46
C ILE A 207 -36.28 10.27 -4.28
N MET A 208 -35.61 11.32 -3.79
CA MET A 208 -35.43 12.57 -4.53
C MET A 208 -34.07 12.58 -5.24
N ALA A 209 -34.08 12.66 -6.58
CA ALA A 209 -32.87 12.86 -7.37
C ALA A 209 -32.65 14.37 -7.58
N ASN A 210 -31.58 14.92 -7.01
CA ASN A 210 -31.18 16.30 -7.30
C ASN A 210 -30.50 16.33 -8.68
N ILE A 211 -31.08 17.11 -9.60
CA ILE A 211 -30.63 17.34 -10.97
C ILE A 211 -29.17 17.81 -11.10
N ASN A 212 -28.58 18.35 -10.03
CA ASN A 212 -27.19 18.82 -10.00
C ASN A 212 -26.19 17.82 -9.39
N SER A 213 -26.57 16.56 -9.16
CA SER A 213 -25.68 15.57 -8.53
C SER A 213 -24.60 15.06 -9.52
N PRO A 214 -23.30 14.98 -9.15
CA PRO A 214 -22.21 14.80 -10.11
C PRO A 214 -22.03 13.39 -10.68
N THR A 215 -22.86 12.40 -10.31
CA THR A 215 -22.68 11.01 -10.73
C THR A 215 -23.92 10.46 -11.44
N HIS A 216 -24.06 10.76 -12.73
CA HIS A 216 -25.03 10.11 -13.61
C HIS A 216 -24.32 9.32 -14.73
N PRO A 217 -24.12 8.00 -14.53
CA PRO A 217 -24.45 7.03 -15.58
C PRO A 217 -25.36 5.87 -15.13
N VAL A 218 -25.80 5.81 -13.86
CA VAL A 218 -26.52 4.63 -13.31
C VAL A 218 -28.04 4.65 -13.55
N PHE A 219 -28.61 5.74 -14.08
CA PHE A 219 -30.06 5.82 -14.35
C PHE A 219 -30.60 4.83 -15.39
N ARG A 220 -29.74 4.04 -16.06
CA ARG A 220 -30.16 3.06 -17.06
C ARG A 220 -30.43 1.65 -16.53
N ARG A 221 -30.18 1.33 -15.25
CA ARG A 221 -30.34 -0.07 -14.74
C ARG A 221 -31.46 -0.30 -13.73
N VAL A 222 -32.12 0.74 -13.23
CA VAL A 222 -33.21 0.60 -12.24
C VAL A 222 -34.54 0.20 -12.90
N PHE A 223 -34.66 0.27 -14.24
CA PHE A 223 -35.92 -0.01 -14.95
C PHE A 223 -36.06 -1.43 -15.54
N ASN A 224 -35.05 -2.30 -15.48
CA ASN A 224 -35.12 -3.66 -16.07
C ASN A 224 -35.47 -4.78 -15.06
N GLY A 225 -36.17 -4.46 -13.97
CA GLY A 225 -36.65 -5.45 -12.99
C GLY A 225 -38.15 -5.42 -12.73
N ILE A 226 -38.89 -4.54 -13.41
CA ILE A 226 -40.36 -4.47 -13.34
C ILE A 226 -40.92 -4.95 -14.67
N GLU A 227 -40.77 -6.25 -14.95
CA GLU A 227 -41.67 -6.95 -15.86
C GLU A 227 -42.03 -8.30 -15.23
N ARG A 228 -43.27 -8.36 -14.74
CA ARG A 228 -44.12 -9.51 -14.35
C ARG A 228 -43.60 -10.54 -13.34
#